data_AF-A0A956AEY8-F1
#
_entry.id   AF-A0A956AEY8-F1
#
_cell.length_a   1.000
_cell.length_b   1.000
_cell.length_c   1.000
_cell.angle_alpha   90.00
_cell.angle_beta   90.00
_cell.angle_gamma   90.00
#
_symmetry.space_group_name_H-M   'P 1'
#
loop_
_entity.id
_entity.type
_entity.pdbx_description
1 polymer ?
#
loop_
_entity_poly.entity_id
_entity_poly.type
_entity_poly.pdbx_seq_one_letter_code
_entity_poly.pdbx_strand_id
1 'polypeptide(L)'
;MAHLEPRPARGAGLLVRLAYRAARRRLGRVPTPVAIMAHHRAILAATGGFELAFERAHAVEDRLKHLVMVKVASLVGCRFCIDIGEALAVDRGVTEERALETVLEWLSPARKEELAVEAMELYLWDRAGSDN
;
A
#
# COMPACT_ATOMS: atom_id res chain seq x y z
N MET A 1 10.55 -6.57 -6.48
CA MET A 1 9.54 -6.42 -7.56
C MET A 1 8.88 -7.76 -7.81
N ALA A 2 7.67 -7.82 -8.36
CA ALA A 2 7.01 -9.10 -8.63
C ALA A 2 7.72 -9.83 -9.79
N HIS A 3 8.02 -11.11 -9.60
CA HIS A 3 8.63 -11.96 -10.64
C HIS A 3 7.61 -12.61 -11.59
N LEU A 4 6.32 -12.49 -11.26
CA LEU A 4 5.21 -12.99 -12.06
C LEU A 4 4.55 -11.83 -12.79
N GLU A 5 4.19 -12.06 -14.04
CA GLU A 5 3.47 -11.08 -14.85
C GLU A 5 2.03 -10.89 -14.34
N PRO A 6 1.53 -9.64 -14.22
CA PRO A 6 0.15 -9.34 -13.87
C PRO A 6 -0.86 -10.00 -14.82
N ARG A 7 -1.93 -10.60 -14.28
CA ARG A 7 -2.99 -11.15 -15.15
C ARG A 7 -3.69 -10.02 -15.91
N PRO A 8 -3.77 -10.05 -17.25
CA PRO A 8 -4.50 -9.03 -18.01
C PRO A 8 -6.00 -9.11 -17.75
N ALA A 9 -6.67 -7.96 -17.84
CA ALA A 9 -8.13 -7.87 -17.68
C ALA A 9 -8.90 -8.45 -18.89
N ARG A 10 -8.28 -8.41 -20.08
CA ARG A 10 -8.84 -8.94 -21.32
C ARG A 10 -8.91 -10.47 -21.24
N GLY A 11 -10.08 -11.04 -21.55
CA GLY A 11 -10.31 -12.49 -21.44
C GLY A 11 -10.47 -13.01 -20.00
N ALA A 12 -10.48 -12.12 -18.99
CA ALA A 12 -10.68 -12.52 -17.60
C ALA A 12 -12.17 -12.76 -17.28
N GLY A 13 -12.43 -13.74 -16.41
CA GLY A 13 -13.78 -14.03 -15.91
C GLY A 13 -14.39 -12.88 -15.11
N LEU A 14 -15.71 -12.93 -14.87
CA LEU A 14 -16.47 -11.85 -14.24
C LEU A 14 -15.89 -11.42 -12.89
N LEU A 15 -15.49 -12.37 -12.04
CA LEU A 15 -14.90 -12.11 -10.73
C LEU A 15 -13.67 -11.19 -10.82
N VAL A 16 -12.72 -11.50 -11.71
CA VAL A 16 -11.49 -10.71 -11.89
C VAL A 16 -11.82 -9.32 -12.41
N ARG A 17 -12.75 -9.22 -13.37
CA ARG A 17 -13.18 -7.92 -13.92
C ARG A 17 -13.81 -7.03 -12.85
N LEU A 18 -14.64 -7.61 -11.98
CA LEU A 18 -15.25 -6.91 -10.85
C LEU A 18 -14.20 -6.48 -9.83
N ALA A 19 -13.29 -7.38 -9.44
CA ALA A 19 -12.20 -7.07 -8.51
C ALA A 19 -11.32 -5.92 -9.04
N TYR A 20 -10.95 -5.94 -10.32
CA TYR A 20 -10.16 -4.87 -10.93
C TYR A 20 -10.91 -3.55 -11.00
N ARG A 21 -12.22 -3.58 -11.25
CA ARG A 21 -13.06 -2.38 -11.23
C ARG A 21 -13.17 -1.80 -9.83
N ALA A 22 -13.35 -2.65 -8.81
CA ALA A 22 -13.40 -2.23 -7.41
C ALA A 22 -12.06 -1.65 -6.97
N ALA A 23 -10.93 -2.30 -7.29
CA ALA A 23 -9.59 -1.83 -6.98
C ALA A 23 -9.32 -0.45 -7.61
N ARG A 24 -9.61 -0.27 -8.91
CA ARG A 24 -9.46 1.05 -9.57
C ARG A 24 -10.31 2.15 -8.95
N ARG A 25 -11.53 1.83 -8.52
CA ARG A 25 -12.44 2.80 -7.89
C ARG A 25 -11.95 3.23 -6.51
N ARG A 26 -11.37 2.32 -5.74
CA ARG A 26 -10.93 2.59 -4.37
C ARG A 26 -9.51 3.15 -4.29
N LEU A 27 -8.60 2.63 -5.12
CA LEU A 27 -7.15 2.88 -5.02
C LEU A 27 -6.59 3.62 -6.24
N GLY A 28 -7.43 4.05 -7.17
CA GLY A 28 -7.04 4.69 -8.45
C GLY A 28 -6.43 3.73 -9.48
N ARG A 29 -5.82 2.62 -9.04
CA ARG A 29 -5.18 1.60 -9.89
C ARG A 29 -5.43 0.19 -9.37
N VAL A 30 -5.05 -0.83 -10.14
CA VAL A 30 -5.05 -2.22 -9.67
C VAL A 30 -3.69 -2.50 -9.01
N PRO A 31 -3.63 -2.80 -7.71
CA PRO A 31 -2.37 -3.16 -7.07
C PRO A 31 -1.78 -4.42 -7.70
N THR A 32 -0.46 -4.46 -7.85
CA THR A 32 0.25 -5.63 -8.40
C THR A 32 -0.15 -6.93 -7.70
N PRO A 33 -0.24 -7.01 -6.35
CA PRO A 33 -0.66 -8.25 -5.67
C PRO A 33 -2.06 -8.73 -6.10
N VAL A 34 -3.01 -7.82 -6.31
CA VAL A 34 -4.36 -8.15 -6.79
C VAL A 34 -4.28 -8.75 -8.19
N ALA A 35 -3.45 -8.19 -9.06
CA ALA A 35 -3.29 -8.69 -10.42
C ALA A 35 -2.55 -10.03 -10.50
N ILE A 36 -1.65 -10.33 -9.56
CA ILE A 36 -1.02 -11.64 -9.43
C ILE A 36 -1.99 -12.67 -8.88
N MET A 37 -2.70 -12.37 -7.79
CA MET A 37 -3.71 -13.26 -7.23
C MET A 37 -4.83 -13.57 -8.21
N ALA A 38 -5.10 -12.66 -9.15
CA ALA A 38 -6.09 -12.87 -10.19
C ALA A 38 -5.80 -14.06 -11.10
N HIS A 39 -4.57 -14.61 -11.16
CA HIS A 39 -4.29 -15.88 -11.85
C HIS A 39 -5.12 -17.05 -11.29
N HIS A 40 -5.43 -17.05 -9.99
CA HIS A 40 -6.21 -18.10 -9.35
C HIS A 40 -7.47 -17.55 -8.67
N ARG A 41 -8.64 -17.79 -9.28
CA ARG A 41 -9.94 -17.22 -8.83
C ARG A 41 -10.25 -17.47 -7.35
N ALA A 42 -9.93 -18.65 -6.82
CA ALA A 42 -10.22 -18.96 -5.42
C ALA A 42 -9.31 -18.18 -4.46
N ILE A 43 -8.04 -17.94 -4.85
CA ILE A 43 -7.11 -17.14 -4.04
C ILE A 43 -7.55 -15.69 -4.07
N LEU A 44 -7.86 -15.15 -5.25
CA LEU A 44 -8.39 -13.79 -5.37
C LEU A 44 -9.64 -13.59 -4.52
N ALA A 45 -10.59 -14.53 -4.57
CA ALA A 45 -11.83 -14.45 -3.81
C ALA A 45 -11.59 -14.56 -2.30
N ALA A 46 -10.76 -15.51 -1.86
CA ALA A 46 -10.46 -15.73 -0.44
C ALA A 46 -9.73 -14.51 0.17
N THR A 47 -8.65 -14.05 -0.47
CA THR A 47 -7.91 -12.88 0.02
C THR A 47 -8.77 -11.63 -0.04
N GLY A 48 -9.48 -11.38 -1.15
CA GLY A 48 -10.37 -10.22 -1.26
C GLY A 48 -11.51 -10.23 -0.23
N GLY A 49 -12.04 -11.40 0.10
CA GLY A 49 -13.04 -11.58 1.15
C GLY A 49 -12.46 -11.31 2.54
N PHE A 50 -11.26 -11.82 2.83
CA PHE A 50 -10.55 -11.56 4.08
C PHE A 50 -10.26 -10.07 4.28
N GLU A 51 -9.67 -9.40 3.28
CA GLU A 51 -9.36 -7.96 3.35
C GLU A 51 -10.64 -7.14 3.57
N LEU A 52 -11.72 -7.46 2.88
CA LEU A 52 -13.00 -6.77 3.04
C LEU A 52 -13.64 -7.00 4.41
N ALA A 53 -13.49 -8.20 4.98
CA ALA A 53 -13.94 -8.49 6.34
C ALA A 53 -13.10 -7.74 7.38
N PHE A 54 -11.78 -7.70 7.19
CA PHE A 54 -10.85 -6.96 8.04
C PHE A 54 -11.14 -5.44 8.01
N GLU A 55 -11.35 -4.87 6.82
CA GLU A 55 -11.78 -3.48 6.66
C GLU A 55 -13.06 -3.18 7.46
N ARG A 56 -14.06 -4.07 7.41
CA ARG A 56 -15.36 -3.90 8.07
C ARG A 56 -15.39 -4.23 9.56
N ALA A 57 -14.32 -4.78 10.12
CA ALA A 57 -14.27 -5.06 11.54
C ALA A 57 -14.19 -3.76 12.34
N HIS A 58 -15.09 -3.57 13.32
CA HIS A 58 -15.17 -2.36 14.15
C HIS A 58 -14.69 -2.58 15.58
N ALA A 59 -13.86 -3.60 15.81
CA ALA A 59 -13.27 -3.84 17.13
C ALA A 59 -12.27 -2.74 17.55
N VAL A 60 -11.73 -2.00 16.58
CA VAL A 60 -10.83 -0.86 16.77
C VAL A 60 -11.22 0.26 15.81
N GLU A 61 -10.86 1.49 16.15
CA GLU A 61 -11.04 2.66 15.27
C GLU A 61 -10.28 2.47 13.95
N ASP A 62 -10.85 2.96 12.84
CA ASP A 62 -10.24 2.80 11.52
C ASP A 62 -8.87 3.50 11.41
N ARG A 63 -8.71 4.68 12.04
CA ARG A 63 -7.42 5.38 12.09
C ARG A 63 -6.35 4.52 12.75
N LEU A 64 -6.69 3.89 13.87
CA LEU A 64 -5.79 2.99 14.58
C LEU A 64 -5.47 1.74 13.76
N LYS A 65 -6.45 1.17 13.06
CA LYS A 65 -6.27 0.01 12.17
C LYS A 65 -5.21 0.29 11.09
N HIS A 66 -5.26 1.46 10.46
CA HIS A 66 -4.29 1.85 9.42
C HIS A 66 -2.92 2.22 9.99
N LEU A 67 -2.85 2.89 11.14
CA LEU A 67 -1.59 3.15 11.84
C LEU A 67 -0.88 1.84 12.25
N VAL A 68 -1.62 0.86 12.75
CA VAL A 68 -1.08 -0.47 13.06
C VAL A 68 -0.58 -1.18 11.80
N MET A 69 -1.30 -1.07 10.68
CA MET A 69 -0.85 -1.64 9.39
C MET A 69 0.48 -1.03 8.97
N VAL A 70 0.62 0.30 8.98
CA VAL A 70 1.88 1.01 8.66
C VAL A 70 3.00 0.54 9.58
N LYS A 71 2.73 0.50 10.89
CA LYS A 71 3.67 0.05 11.92
C LYS A 71 4.17 -1.38 11.69
N VAL A 72 3.27 -2.32 11.40
CA VAL A 72 3.61 -3.73 11.14
C VAL A 72 4.38 -3.85 9.82
N ALA A 73 3.97 -3.10 8.78
CA ALA A 73 4.65 -3.07 7.50
C ALA A 73 6.10 -2.60 7.63
N SER A 74 6.36 -1.57 8.45
CA SER A 74 7.71 -1.09 8.76
C SER A 74 8.55 -2.12 9.50
N LEU A 75 7.96 -2.88 10.44
CA LEU A 75 8.65 -3.94 11.16
C LEU A 75 9.05 -5.12 10.24
N VAL A 76 8.17 -5.47 9.30
CA VAL A 76 8.42 -6.55 8.33
C VAL A 76 9.32 -6.10 7.16
N GLY A 77 9.45 -4.79 6.95
CA GLY A 77 10.18 -4.24 5.80
C GLY A 77 9.44 -4.41 4.47
N CYS A 78 8.10 -4.56 4.50
CA CYS A 78 7.31 -4.70 3.28
C CYS A 78 7.04 -3.33 2.64
N ARG A 79 7.85 -2.92 1.66
CA ARG A 79 7.70 -1.63 0.96
C ARG A 79 6.29 -1.39 0.43
N PHE A 80 5.71 -2.37 -0.29
CA PHE A 80 4.33 -2.24 -0.80
C PHE A 80 3.31 -1.99 0.33
N CYS A 81 3.49 -2.67 1.47
CA CYS A 81 2.59 -2.57 2.60
C CYS A 81 2.70 -1.22 3.32
N ILE A 82 3.91 -0.63 3.34
CA ILE A 82 4.14 0.73 3.85
C ILE A 82 3.42 1.73 2.95
N ASP A 83 3.69 1.71 1.64
CA ASP A 83 3.12 2.65 0.68
C ASP A 83 1.59 2.63 0.68
N ILE A 84 0.97 1.44 0.67
CA ILE A 84 -0.49 1.33 0.69
C ILE A 84 -1.08 1.65 2.06
N GLY A 85 -0.41 1.26 3.14
CA GLY A 85 -0.85 1.53 4.50
C GLY A 85 -0.87 3.03 4.79
N GLU A 86 0.15 3.76 4.34
CA GLU A 86 0.25 5.21 4.47
C GLU A 86 -0.86 5.92 3.68
N ALA A 87 -1.02 5.59 2.40
CA ALA A 87 -2.08 6.18 1.57
C ALA A 87 -3.48 5.96 2.17
N LEU A 88 -3.74 4.76 2.72
CA LEU A 88 -5.00 4.45 3.39
C LEU A 88 -5.14 5.17 4.74
N ALA A 89 -4.06 5.36 5.50
CA ALA A 89 -4.09 6.12 6.74
C ALA A 89 -4.46 7.59 6.48
N VAL A 90 -3.86 8.19 5.46
CA VAL A 90 -4.13 9.58 5.03
C VAL A 90 -5.58 9.74 4.56
N ASP A 91 -6.11 8.81 3.76
CA ASP A 91 -7.52 8.80 3.34
C ASP A 91 -8.51 8.76 4.53
N ARG A 92 -8.10 8.19 5.66
CA ARG A 92 -8.89 8.15 6.92
C ARG A 92 -8.62 9.32 7.87
N GLY A 93 -7.90 10.34 7.39
CA GLY A 93 -7.64 11.59 8.12
C GLY A 93 -6.53 11.47 9.17
N VAL A 94 -5.62 10.52 9.02
CA VAL A 94 -4.31 10.56 9.70
C VAL A 94 -3.44 11.57 8.95
N THR A 95 -2.76 12.48 9.66
CA THR A 95 -1.87 13.43 9.00
C THR A 95 -0.63 12.71 8.46
N GLU A 96 -0.06 13.22 7.37
CA GLU A 96 1.16 12.66 6.76
C GLU A 96 2.30 12.64 7.78
N GLU A 97 2.44 13.70 8.58
CA GLU A 97 3.43 13.78 9.65
C GLU A 97 3.24 12.66 10.67
N ARG A 98 1.99 12.35 11.05
CA ARG A 98 1.71 11.32 12.04
C ARG A 98 1.95 9.91 11.51
N ALA A 99 1.66 9.68 10.23
CA ALA A 99 1.99 8.43 9.56
C ALA A 99 3.52 8.26 9.48
N LEU A 100 4.25 9.32 9.11
CA LEU A 100 5.70 9.33 9.01
C LEU A 100 6.37 9.11 10.37
N GLU A 101 5.94 9.80 11.43
CA GLU A 101 6.42 9.59 12.80
C GLU A 101 6.30 8.13 13.22
N THR A 102 5.15 7.51 12.93
CA THR A 102 4.88 6.10 13.26
C THR A 102 5.85 5.14 12.58
N VAL A 103 6.29 5.45 11.36
CA VAL A 103 7.32 4.68 10.64
C VAL A 103 8.70 4.96 11.23
N LEU A 104 9.06 6.24 11.35
CA LEU A 104 10.40 6.70 11.74
C LEU A 104 10.77 6.21 13.14
N GLU A 105 9.87 6.13 14.10
CA GLU A 105 10.20 5.64 15.45
C GLU A 105 10.90 4.26 15.44
N TRP A 106 10.62 3.42 14.45
CA TRP A 106 10.98 1.99 14.48
C TRP A 106 12.01 1.57 13.46
N LEU A 107 12.46 2.48 12.62
CA LEU A 107 13.59 2.22 11.74
C LEU A 107 14.89 2.20 12.54
N SER A 108 15.86 1.41 12.08
CA SER A 108 17.22 1.47 12.64
C SER A 108 17.85 2.83 12.35
N PRO A 109 18.82 3.31 13.15
CA PRO A 109 19.53 4.55 12.86
C PRO A 109 20.11 4.59 11.45
N ALA A 110 20.71 3.49 10.99
CA ALA A 110 21.25 3.37 9.64
C ALA A 110 20.17 3.55 8.55
N ARG A 111 18.98 2.96 8.73
CA ARG A 111 17.89 3.10 7.75
C ARG A 111 17.27 4.50 7.77
N LYS A 112 17.27 5.18 8.93
CA LYS A 112 16.86 6.59 9.02
C LYS A 112 17.82 7.49 8.25
N GLU A 113 19.12 7.25 8.39
CA GLU A 113 20.15 8.03 7.71
C GLU A 113 20.09 7.83 6.19
N GLU A 114 19.93 6.58 5.73
CA GLU A 114 19.73 6.27 4.31
C GLU A 114 18.48 6.97 3.74
N LEU A 115 17.34 6.91 4.45
CA LEU A 115 16.11 7.62 4.04
C LEU A 115 16.28 9.14 4.07
N ALA A 116 17.03 9.69 5.03
CA ALA A 116 17.30 11.11 5.08
C ALA A 116 18.14 11.55 3.88
N VAL A 117 19.12 10.74 3.45
CA VAL A 117 19.90 10.97 2.23
C VAL A 117 18.99 10.89 1.00
N GLU A 118 18.19 9.83 0.84
CA GLU A 118 17.24 9.68 -0.27
C GLU A 118 16.26 10.89 -0.34
N ALA A 119 15.75 11.33 0.81
CA ALA A 119 14.83 12.47 0.90
C ALA A 119 15.54 13.81 0.58
N MET A 120 16.79 13.98 1.02
CA MET A 120 17.60 15.14 0.66
C MET A 120 17.91 15.17 -0.83
N GLU A 121 18.24 14.03 -1.44
CA GLU A 121 18.46 13.92 -2.89
C GLU A 121 17.19 14.29 -3.66
N LEU A 122 16.03 13.78 -3.24
CA LEU A 122 14.71 14.15 -3.80
C LEU A 122 14.41 15.65 -3.64
N TYR A 123 14.65 16.22 -2.46
CA TYR A 123 14.44 17.64 -2.19
C TYR A 123 15.36 18.54 -3.03
N LEU A 124 16.64 18.15 -3.15
CA LEU A 124 17.60 18.85 -3.99
C LEU A 124 17.22 18.74 -5.47
N TRP A 125 16.73 17.58 -5.90
CA TRP A 125 16.26 17.33 -7.26
C TRP A 125 15.04 18.20 -7.62
N ASP A 126 14.04 18.26 -6.73
CA ASP A 126 12.85 19.10 -6.91
C ASP A 126 13.22 20.59 -6.98
N ARG A 127 14.13 21.04 -6.10
CA ARG A 127 14.60 22.43 -6.04
C ARG A 127 15.54 22.81 -7.19
N ALA A 128 16.22 21.84 -7.79
CA ALA A 128 17.06 22.03 -8.96
C ALA A 128 16.24 22.23 -10.26
N GLY A 129 14.90 22.13 -10.21
CA GLY A 129 14.05 22.43 -11.35
C GLY A 129 14.20 21.41 -12.48
N SER A 130 14.25 20.11 -12.14
CA SER A 130 14.18 19.05 -13.14
C SER A 130 12.81 19.07 -13.82
N ASP A 131 12.71 19.79 -14.94
CA ASP A 131 11.59 19.70 -15.87
C ASP A 131 11.34 18.23 -16.26
N ASN A 132 10.18 17.69 -15.87
CA ASN A 132 9.59 16.50 -16.45
C ASN A 132 8.16 16.82 -16.90
#